data_AF-A0A4Q3EFS7-F1
#
_entry.id   AF-A0A4Q3EFS7-F1
#
_cell.length_a   1.000
_cell.length_b   1.000
_cell.length_c   1.000
_cell.angle_alpha   90.00
_cell.angle_beta   90.00
_cell.angle_gamma   90.00
#
_symmetry.space_group_name_H-M   'P 1'
#
loop_
_entity.id
_entity.type
_entity.pdbx_description
1 polymer ?
#
loop_
_entity_poly.entity_id
_entity_poly.type
_entity_poly.pdbx_seq_one_letter_code
_entity_poly.pdbx_strand_id
1 'polypeptide(L)'
;MQLCDELAARDAVFIDIISSFGYPPFWSRPNTFESLVHVILEQQVSVASGLAALQKLQEKLEIVSAENLLALSDEELKACYFSRQKTVYARDLAQNILNGNLILADLETLLDEEIRQKLTAIKGIGNWTTDI
;
A
#
# COMPACT_ATOMS: atom_id res chain seq x y z
N MET A 1 -17.55 -10.58 -8.55
CA MET A 1 -18.84 -10.67 -9.26
C MET A 1 -19.89 -11.30 -8.37
N GLN A 2 -19.71 -12.54 -7.89
CA GLN A 2 -20.65 -13.22 -6.98
C GLN A 2 -21.08 -12.41 -5.75
N LEU A 3 -20.15 -11.72 -5.07
CA LEU A 3 -20.48 -10.83 -3.94
C LEU A 3 -21.35 -9.63 -4.33
N CYS A 4 -21.15 -9.07 -5.53
CA CYS A 4 -21.97 -7.97 -6.04
C CYS A 4 -23.40 -8.45 -6.33
N ASP A 5 -23.54 -9.67 -6.87
CA ASP A 5 -24.83 -10.29 -7.14
C ASP A 5 -25.59 -10.61 -5.85
N GLU A 6 -24.88 -11.09 -4.81
CA GLU A 6 -25.44 -11.33 -3.49
C GLU A 6 -25.93 -10.05 -2.80
N LEU A 7 -25.22 -8.92 -2.97
CA LEU A 7 -25.65 -7.61 -2.47
C LEU A 7 -26.82 -7.05 -3.28
N ALA A 8 -26.78 -7.18 -4.61
CA ALA A 8 -27.85 -6.75 -5.51
C ALA A 8 -29.16 -7.52 -5.28
N ALA A 9 -29.07 -8.80 -4.89
CA ALA A 9 -30.24 -9.58 -4.49
C ALA A 9 -30.89 -9.07 -3.18
N ARG A 10 -30.18 -8.29 -2.37
CA ARG A 10 -30.65 -7.76 -1.08
C ARG A 10 -31.12 -6.31 -1.14
N ASP A 11 -30.67 -5.53 -2.12
CA ASP A 11 -31.03 -4.12 -2.28
C ASP A 11 -31.09 -3.72 -3.76
N ALA A 12 -32.25 -3.19 -4.17
CA ALA A 12 -32.50 -2.74 -5.54
C ALA A 12 -31.58 -1.60 -5.98
N VAL A 13 -31.06 -0.80 -5.03
CA VAL A 13 -30.08 0.26 -5.34
C VAL A 13 -28.80 -0.33 -5.96
N PHE A 14 -28.34 -1.49 -5.49
CA PHE A 14 -27.17 -2.14 -6.07
C PHE A 14 -27.45 -2.73 -7.46
N ILE A 15 -28.68 -3.17 -7.74
CA ILE A 15 -29.10 -3.61 -9.10
C ILE A 15 -28.96 -2.45 -10.07
N ASP A 16 -29.52 -1.29 -9.73
CA ASP A 16 -29.52 -0.10 -10.60
C ASP A 16 -28.09 0.41 -10.85
N ILE A 17 -27.22 0.36 -9.84
CA ILE A 17 -25.81 0.74 -9.98
C ILE A 17 -25.08 -0.21 -10.94
N ILE A 18 -25.22 -1.53 -10.76
CA ILE A 18 -24.55 -2.52 -11.61
C ILE A 18 -25.08 -2.44 -13.04
N SER A 19 -26.38 -2.25 -13.24
CA SER A 19 -26.94 -2.13 -14.59
C SER A 19 -26.46 -0.87 -15.31
N SER A 20 -26.23 0.22 -14.57
CA SER A 20 -25.85 1.52 -15.13
C SER A 20 -24.35 1.65 -15.39
N PHE A 21 -23.51 1.08 -14.51
CA PHE A 21 -22.06 1.29 -14.53
C PHE A 21 -21.24 0.01 -14.68
N GLY A 22 -21.87 -1.16 -14.69
CA GLY A 22 -21.20 -2.45 -14.70
C GLY A 22 -20.64 -2.85 -13.33
N TYR A 23 -19.91 -3.97 -13.29
CA TYR A 23 -19.27 -4.42 -12.06
C TYR A 23 -18.04 -3.57 -11.73
N PRO A 24 -17.84 -3.21 -10.45
CA PRO A 24 -16.59 -2.59 -10.05
C PRO A 24 -15.44 -3.58 -10.29
N PRO A 25 -14.26 -3.09 -10.70
CA PRO A 25 -13.07 -3.93 -10.73
C PRO A 25 -12.69 -4.37 -9.31
N PHE A 26 -12.06 -5.53 -9.20
CA PHE A 26 -11.52 -5.99 -7.94
C PHE A 26 -10.18 -5.28 -7.71
N TRP A 27 -10.14 -4.39 -6.73
CA TRP A 27 -8.93 -3.69 -6.35
C TRP A 27 -8.16 -4.55 -5.36
N SER A 28 -7.14 -5.27 -5.85
CA SER A 28 -6.21 -6.01 -4.99
C SER A 28 -4.78 -5.68 -5.36
N ARG A 29 -3.94 -5.46 -4.35
CA ARG A 29 -2.49 -5.35 -4.49
C ARG A 29 -1.84 -6.53 -3.78
N PRO A 30 -0.72 -7.07 -4.29
CA PRO A 30 -0.01 -8.13 -3.60
C PRO A 30 0.61 -7.59 -2.30
N ASN A 31 0.74 -8.44 -1.27
CA ASN A 31 1.34 -8.08 0.01
C ASN A 31 2.88 -7.98 -0.08
N THR A 32 3.39 -7.05 -0.89
CA THR A 32 4.84 -6.84 -1.12
C THR A 32 5.32 -5.55 -0.47
N PHE A 33 6.63 -5.49 -0.18
CA PHE A 33 7.26 -4.27 0.34
C PHE A 33 7.01 -3.08 -0.58
N GLU A 34 7.16 -3.29 -1.89
CA GLU A 34 6.87 -2.30 -2.92
C GLU A 34 5.43 -1.78 -2.84
N SER A 35 4.44 -2.66 -2.64
CA SER A 35 3.03 -2.25 -2.52
C SER A 35 2.79 -1.36 -1.31
N LEU A 36 3.41 -1.68 -0.17
CA LEU A 36 3.33 -0.84 1.04
C LEU A 36 4.05 0.51 0.86
N VAL A 37 5.22 0.52 0.20
CA VAL A 37 5.90 1.76 -0.18
C VAL A 37 5.02 2.59 -1.11
N HIS A 38 4.33 1.97 -2.06
CA HIS A 38 3.41 2.67 -2.96
C HIS A 38 2.26 3.34 -2.19
N VAL A 39 1.67 2.64 -1.21
CA VAL A 39 0.65 3.22 -0.33
C VAL A 39 1.20 4.42 0.44
N ILE A 40 2.42 4.35 0.98
CA ILE A 40 3.10 5.50 1.62
C ILE A 40 3.25 6.66 0.63
N LEU A 41 3.60 6.36 -0.62
CA LEU A 41 3.78 7.37 -1.68
C LEU A 41 2.46 8.02 -2.12
N GLU A 42 1.33 7.33 -2.04
CA GLU A 42 0.00 7.85 -2.35
C GLU A 42 -0.58 8.75 -1.23
N GLN A 43 0.01 8.74 -0.03
CA GLN A 43 -0.47 9.55 1.10
C GLN A 43 -0.48 11.06 0.75
N GLN A 44 -1.64 11.69 0.96
CA GLN A 44 -1.88 13.14 0.82
C GLN A 44 -1.55 13.73 -0.57
N VAL A 45 -1.55 12.90 -1.61
CA VAL A 45 -1.31 13.30 -3.00
C VAL A 45 -2.30 12.62 -3.95
N SER A 46 -2.29 13.00 -5.23
CA SER A 46 -3.06 12.28 -6.23
C SER A 46 -2.48 10.88 -6.49
N VAL A 47 -3.32 9.92 -6.87
CA VAL A 47 -2.89 8.56 -7.28
C VAL A 47 -1.83 8.65 -8.39
N ALA A 48 -2.02 9.55 -9.36
CA ALA A 48 -1.06 9.77 -10.44
C ALA A 48 0.31 10.25 -9.93
N SER A 49 0.34 11.09 -8.88
CA SER A 49 1.58 11.54 -8.26
C SER A 49 2.28 10.44 -7.48
N GLY A 50 1.51 9.62 -6.75
CA GLY A 50 2.05 8.44 -6.05
C GLY A 50 2.67 7.44 -7.02
N LEU A 51 1.97 7.14 -8.12
CA LEU A 51 2.46 6.26 -9.17
C LEU A 51 3.74 6.80 -9.83
N ALA A 52 3.79 8.10 -10.13
CA ALA A 52 4.99 8.71 -10.72
C ALA A 52 6.22 8.61 -9.79
N ALA A 53 6.03 8.74 -8.47
CA ALA A 53 7.10 8.56 -7.50
C ALA A 53 7.56 7.09 -7.43
N LEU A 54 6.63 6.14 -7.45
CA LEU A 54 6.97 4.71 -7.49
C LEU A 54 7.75 4.35 -8.76
N GLN A 55 7.29 4.80 -9.93
CA GLN A 55 7.99 4.60 -11.19
C GLN A 55 9.41 5.17 -11.14
N LYS A 56 9.59 6.35 -10.53
CA LYS A 56 10.92 6.94 -10.38
C LYS A 56 11.84 6.12 -9.47
N LEU A 57 11.27 5.51 -8.42
CA LEU A 57 11.99 4.59 -7.56
C LEU A 57 12.37 3.29 -8.29
N GLN A 58 11.47 2.72 -9.10
CA GLN A 58 11.74 1.53 -9.93
C GLN A 58 12.79 1.81 -11.01
N GLU A 59 12.85 3.02 -11.57
CA GLU A 59 13.94 3.41 -12.46
C GLU A 59 15.30 3.47 -11.74
N LYS A 60 15.28 3.82 -10.46
CA LYS A 60 16.48 3.96 -9.62
C LYS A 60 16.95 2.61 -9.05
N LEU A 61 16.03 1.69 -8.79
CA LEU A 61 16.27 0.38 -8.18
C LEU A 61 15.79 -0.74 -9.10
N GLU A 62 16.65 -1.69 -9.47
CA GLU A 62 16.24 -2.87 -10.24
C GLU A 62 15.16 -3.70 -9.53
N ILE A 63 15.22 -3.75 -8.19
CA ILE A 63 14.24 -4.40 -7.32
C ILE A 63 13.95 -3.49 -6.14
N VAL A 64 12.67 -3.16 -5.91
CA VAL A 64 12.24 -2.40 -4.73
C VAL A 64 12.16 -3.34 -3.53
N SER A 65 13.29 -3.49 -2.83
CA SER A 65 13.41 -4.26 -1.58
C SER A 65 13.75 -3.36 -0.39
N ALA A 66 13.56 -3.86 0.83
CA ALA A 66 13.87 -3.13 2.06
C ALA A 66 15.37 -2.77 2.12
N GLU A 67 16.25 -3.69 1.75
CA GLU A 67 17.70 -3.51 1.70
C GLU A 67 18.08 -2.43 0.68
N ASN A 68 17.54 -2.54 -0.54
CA ASN A 68 17.84 -1.61 -1.62
C ASN A 68 17.35 -0.19 -1.32
N LEU A 69 16.18 -0.06 -0.67
CA LEU A 69 15.66 1.25 -0.27
C LEU A 69 16.51 1.89 0.82
N LEU A 70 16.99 1.11 1.81
CA LEU A 70 17.86 1.63 2.87
C LEU A 70 19.26 2.01 2.37
N ALA A 71 19.71 1.44 1.25
CA ALA A 71 20.98 1.81 0.63
C ALA A 71 20.96 3.19 -0.04
N LEU A 72 19.78 3.76 -0.33
CA LEU A 72 19.64 5.07 -0.97
C LEU A 72 19.85 6.22 0.02
N SER A 73 20.57 7.25 -0.43
CA SER A 73 20.73 8.51 0.32
C SER A 73 19.42 9.31 0.37
N ASP A 74 19.34 10.28 1.28
CA ASP A 74 18.19 11.20 1.37
C ASP A 74 18.01 12.01 0.08
N GLU A 75 19.12 12.41 -0.54
CA GLU A 75 19.13 13.12 -1.82
C GLU A 75 18.61 12.24 -2.96
N GLU A 76 18.97 10.95 -2.98
CA GLU A 76 18.49 10.00 -3.98
C GLU A 76 16.99 9.72 -3.83
N LEU A 77 16.52 9.53 -2.60
CA LEU A 77 15.08 9.38 -2.32
C LEU A 77 14.31 10.65 -2.69
N LYS A 78 14.87 11.83 -2.40
CA LYS A 78 14.28 13.11 -2.81
C LYS A 78 14.22 13.24 -4.34
N ALA A 79 15.22 12.76 -5.06
CA ALA A 79 15.21 12.70 -6.53
C ALA A 79 14.14 11.74 -7.07
N CYS A 80 13.72 10.75 -6.27
CA CYS A 80 12.56 9.88 -6.53
C CYS A 80 11.23 10.48 -6.01
N TYR A 81 11.18 11.79 -5.74
CA TYR A 81 10.02 12.53 -5.26
C TYR A 81 9.52 12.18 -3.86
N PHE A 82 10.36 11.55 -3.03
CA PHE A 82 10.02 11.37 -1.62
C PHE A 82 10.05 12.71 -0.88
N SER A 83 9.00 12.94 -0.08
CA SER A 83 9.05 13.98 0.96
C SER A 83 9.86 13.48 2.15
N ARG A 84 10.35 14.40 3.00
CA ARG A 84 11.06 14.04 4.24
C ARG A 84 10.27 13.05 5.10
N GLN A 85 8.96 13.25 5.20
CA GLN A 85 8.08 12.39 5.99
C GLN A 85 7.95 10.99 5.37
N LYS A 86 7.74 10.91 4.05
CA LYS A 86 7.67 9.62 3.32
C LYS A 86 8.99 8.86 3.36
N THR A 87 10.12 9.55 3.31
CA THR A 87 11.44 8.95 3.52
C THR A 87 11.53 8.28 4.89
N VAL A 88 11.11 8.96 5.96
CA VAL A 88 11.12 8.39 7.31
C VAL A 88 10.23 7.15 7.37
N TYR A 89 9.03 7.19 6.79
CA TYR A 89 8.08 6.08 6.84
C TYR A 89 8.55 4.87 6.04
N ALA A 90 9.06 5.07 4.83
CA ALA A 90 9.59 3.98 4.00
C ALA A 90 10.82 3.32 4.64
N ARG A 91 11.70 4.10 5.28
CA ARG A 91 12.84 3.53 6.02
C ARG A 91 12.42 2.79 7.28
N ASP A 92 11.44 3.30 8.03
CA ASP A 92 10.90 2.62 9.22
C ASP A 92 10.24 1.29 8.83
N LEU A 93 9.46 1.28 7.75
CA LEU A 93 8.89 0.06 7.17
C LEU A 93 10.00 -0.94 6.76
N ALA A 94 11.02 -0.48 6.03
CA ALA A 94 12.14 -1.32 5.62
C ALA A 94 12.85 -1.93 6.83
N GLN A 95 13.13 -1.13 7.85
CA GLN A 95 13.80 -1.60 9.07
C GLN A 95 12.96 -2.63 9.83
N ASN A 96 11.64 -2.44 9.92
CA ASN A 96 10.75 -3.41 10.58
C ASN A 96 10.71 -4.75 9.85
N ILE A 97 10.78 -4.75 8.51
CA ILE A 97 10.85 -5.98 7.72
C ILE A 97 12.20 -6.68 7.93
N LEU A 98 13.31 -5.96 7.83
CA LEU A 98 14.65 -6.55 8.00
C LEU A 98 14.90 -7.07 9.43
N ASN A 99 14.29 -6.44 10.43
CA ASN A 99 14.39 -6.89 11.82
C ASN A 99 13.46 -8.06 12.13
N GLY A 100 12.59 -8.49 11.20
CA GLY A 100 11.60 -9.53 11.42
C GLY A 100 10.40 -9.11 12.27
N ASN A 101 10.25 -7.81 12.55
CA ASN A 101 9.07 -7.27 13.27
C ASN A 101 7.81 -7.33 12.40
N LEU A 102 7.98 -7.20 11.08
CA LEU A 102 6.93 -7.36 10.08
C LEU A 102 7.33 -8.43 9.06
N ILE A 103 6.55 -9.49 8.96
CA ILE A 103 6.70 -10.54 7.95
C ILE A 103 5.45 -10.46 7.06
N LEU A 104 5.64 -10.04 5.81
CA LEU A 104 4.52 -9.78 4.90
C LEU A 104 3.74 -11.04 4.52
N ALA A 105 4.44 -12.18 4.43
CA ALA A 105 3.82 -13.47 4.13
C ALA A 105 2.83 -13.91 5.22
N ASP A 106 3.08 -13.54 6.47
CA ASP A 106 2.20 -13.90 7.59
C ASP A 106 0.88 -13.14 7.55
N LEU A 107 0.85 -11.96 6.92
CA LEU A 107 -0.33 -11.10 6.87
C LEU A 107 -1.53 -11.77 6.17
N GLU A 108 -1.30 -12.69 5.23
CA GLU A 108 -2.38 -13.42 4.55
C GLU A 108 -3.15 -14.39 5.46
N THR A 109 -2.57 -14.73 6.61
CA THR A 109 -3.10 -15.74 7.54
C THR A 109 -3.60 -15.15 8.86
N LEU A 110 -3.31 -13.87 9.10
CA LEU A 110 -3.69 -13.17 10.33
C LEU A 110 -5.11 -12.61 10.24
N LEU A 111 -5.74 -12.41 11.41
CA LEU A 111 -7.01 -11.70 11.48
C LEU A 111 -6.79 -10.20 11.27
N ASP A 112 -7.80 -9.51 10.71
CA ASP A 112 -7.75 -8.08 10.39
C ASP A 112 -7.26 -7.20 11.56
N GLU A 113 -7.68 -7.54 12.79
CA GLU A 113 -7.27 -6.80 13.99
C GLU A 113 -5.78 -6.97 14.31
N GLU A 114 -5.23 -8.17 14.09
CA GLU A 114 -3.81 -8.46 14.29
C GLU A 114 -2.96 -7.79 13.19
N ILE A 115 -3.46 -7.77 11.95
CA ILE A 115 -2.86 -7.02 10.84
C ILE A 115 -2.80 -5.53 11.18
N ARG A 116 -3.91 -4.96 11.65
CA ARG A 116 -4.00 -3.55 12.05
C ARG A 116 -2.98 -3.23 13.14
N GLN A 117 -2.86 -4.07 14.16
CA GLN A 117 -1.91 -3.85 15.26
C GLN A 117 -0.45 -3.87 14.77
N LYS A 118 -0.09 -4.84 13.92
CA LYS A 118 1.26 -4.93 13.35
C LYS A 118 1.59 -3.74 12.44
N LEU A 119 0.65 -3.35 11.58
CA LEU A 119 0.87 -2.26 10.64
C LEU A 119 0.88 -0.90 11.34
N THR A 120 0.02 -0.66 12.34
CA THR A 120 -0.01 0.63 13.07
C THR A 120 1.17 0.86 14.00
N ALA A 121 1.91 -0.19 14.35
CA ALA A 121 3.18 -0.06 15.06
C ALA A 121 4.28 0.58 14.18
N ILE A 122 4.11 0.60 12.86
CA ILE A 122 5.07 1.17 11.91
C ILE A 122 4.82 2.66 11.77
N LYS A 123 5.88 3.45 11.90
CA LYS A 123 5.79 4.90 11.88
C LYS A 123 5.27 5.39 10.53
N GLY A 124 4.11 6.05 10.55
CA GLY A 124 3.48 6.60 9.35
C GLY A 124 2.47 5.70 8.66
N ILE A 125 2.23 4.52 9.21
CA ILE A 125 1.08 3.68 8.86
C ILE A 125 0.07 3.84 10.01
N GLY A 126 -0.98 4.62 9.78
CA GLY A 126 -2.06 4.81 10.76
C GLY A 126 -3.24 3.88 10.48
N ASN A 127 -4.24 3.85 11.37
CA ASN A 127 -5.46 3.04 11.22
C ASN A 127 -6.15 3.23 9.85
N TRP A 128 -6.09 4.44 9.28
CA TRP A 128 -6.69 4.71 7.96
C TRP A 128 -5.90 4.08 6.80
N THR A 129 -4.58 3.94 6.95
CA THR A 129 -3.70 3.31 5.94
C THR A 129 -3.79 1.79 5.97
N THR A 130 -4.22 1.19 7.08
CA THR A 130 -4.40 -0.27 7.20
C THR A 130 -5.69 -0.78 6.57
N ASP A 131 -6.65 0.12 6.29
CA ASP A 131 -7.96 -0.21 5.72
C ASP A 131 -8.00 -0.13 4.18
N ILE A 132 -6.89 0.29 3.55
CA ILE A 132 -6.71 0.45 2.10
C ILE A 132 -5.85 -0.68 1.56
#